data_AF-A0A8C2L371-F1
#
_entry.id   AF-A0A8C2L371-F1
#
_cell.length_a   1.000
_cell.length_b   1.000
_cell.length_c   1.000
_cell.angle_alpha   90.00
_cell.angle_beta   90.00
_cell.angle_gamma   90.00
#
_symmetry.space_group_name_H-M   'P 1'
#
loop_
_entity.id
_entity.type
_entity.pdbx_description
1 polymer ?
#
loop_
_entity_poly.entity_id
_entity_poly.type
_entity_poly.pdbx_seq_one_letter_code
_entity_poly.pdbx_strand_id
1 'polypeptide(L)'
;MSQDVKDVSVCFRPPLGVRDVVLLTHRVLQELPSRVLPQFKPWFPSASDAHRPIRPLRPAPLISSEDLQSVPLRLEEPAETLDRSKPPVSEAKRFKRSWCAIADRSAPLKTTRSFSRLFRNAVEKHGLHLRQRVKWVVCERNCGARGMEELWLDLNRAIRRSRLPTCNANYQRALAQIWLYCDVFYSEYIGNFVKQEFQLSGLITLTGHKLGDIIKL
;
A
#
# COMPACT_ATOMS: atom_id res chain seq x y z
N MET A 1 4.08 50.60 28.26
CA MET A 1 4.65 49.26 28.51
C MET A 1 5.98 49.22 27.78
N SER A 2 7.09 49.11 28.49
CA SER A 2 8.43 49.10 27.89
C SER A 2 8.56 47.87 26.98
N GLN A 3 8.82 48.07 25.68
CA GLN A 3 9.19 46.96 24.80
C GLN A 3 10.53 46.43 25.28
N ASP A 4 10.53 45.22 25.84
CA ASP A 4 11.73 44.49 26.22
C ASP A 4 12.46 44.09 24.92
N VAL A 5 13.46 44.88 24.52
CA VAL A 5 14.24 44.61 23.30
C VAL A 5 15.21 43.48 23.61
N LYS A 6 14.94 42.29 23.07
CA LYS A 6 15.82 41.12 23.20
C LYS A 6 16.71 41.00 21.97
N ASP A 7 18.01 40.89 22.20
CA ASP A 7 18.96 40.59 21.14
C ASP A 7 18.76 39.16 20.61
N VAL A 8 18.76 39.00 19.28
CA VAL A 8 18.58 37.71 18.60
C VAL A 8 19.79 37.39 17.73
N SER A 9 20.51 36.31 18.07
CA SER A 9 21.57 35.74 17.23
C SER A 9 21.02 34.65 16.31
N VAL A 10 21.23 34.78 15.00
CA VAL A 10 20.76 33.80 13.99
C VAL A 10 21.95 33.09 13.35
N CYS A 11 22.02 31.76 13.50
CA CYS A 11 23.00 30.92 12.82
C CYS A 11 22.40 30.36 11.53
N PHE A 12 23.05 30.58 10.39
CA PHE A 12 22.59 30.07 9.09
C PHE A 12 23.77 29.49 8.27
N ARG A 13 23.46 28.62 7.30
CA ARG A 13 24.44 28.10 6.33
C ARG A 13 24.19 28.67 4.93
N PRO A 14 25.24 28.83 4.09
CA PRO A 14 25.08 29.14 2.68
C PRO A 14 24.19 28.11 1.95
N PRO A 15 23.47 28.49 0.88
CA PRO A 15 23.65 29.67 0.03
C PRO A 15 22.78 30.88 0.39
N LEU A 16 22.08 30.89 1.53
CA LEU A 16 21.19 32.00 1.89
C LEU A 16 21.98 33.30 2.12
N GLY A 17 21.54 34.39 1.48
CA GLY A 17 22.10 35.71 1.71
C GLY A 17 21.65 36.27 3.06
N VAL A 18 22.50 37.09 3.70
CA VAL A 18 22.22 37.73 5.00
C VAL A 18 20.87 38.46 5.00
N ARG A 19 20.55 39.15 3.91
CA ARG A 19 19.28 39.89 3.75
C ARG A 19 18.06 38.96 3.80
N ASP A 20 18.14 37.79 3.18
CA ASP A 20 17.05 36.81 3.17
C ASP A 20 16.85 36.21 4.56
N VAL A 21 17.96 35.95 5.26
CA VAL A 21 17.95 35.44 6.64
C VAL A 21 17.25 36.45 7.55
N VAL A 22 17.59 37.74 7.48
CA VAL A 22 16.94 38.79 8.27
C VAL A 22 15.43 38.87 8.00
N LEU A 23 15.02 38.83 6.72
CA LEU A 23 13.60 38.89 6.34
C LEU A 23 12.81 37.65 6.79
N LEU A 24 13.43 36.48 6.76
CA LEU A 24 12.84 35.23 7.26
C LEU A 24 12.74 35.25 8.78
N THR A 25 13.82 35.61 9.48
CA THR A 25 13.83 35.70 10.94
C THR A 25 12.77 36.68 11.43
N HIS A 26 12.65 37.85 10.81
CA HIS A 26 11.60 38.82 11.16
C HIS A 26 10.20 38.19 11.05
N ARG A 27 9.91 37.45 9.97
CA ARG A 27 8.62 36.76 9.79
C ARG A 27 8.40 35.61 10.78
N VAL A 28 9.45 34.88 11.14
CA VAL A 28 9.34 33.75 12.09
C VAL A 28 9.17 34.22 13.53
N LEU A 29 9.78 35.35 13.89
CA LEU A 29 9.66 35.96 15.21
C LEU A 29 8.35 36.75 15.39
N GLN A 30 7.59 37.01 14.32
CA GLN A 30 6.27 37.59 14.45
C GLN A 30 5.39 36.68 15.32
N GLU A 31 4.77 37.27 16.33
CA GLU A 31 3.79 36.55 17.15
C GLU A 31 2.65 36.08 16.26
N LEU A 32 2.52 34.77 16.12
CA LEU A 32 1.40 34.16 15.44
C LEU A 32 0.24 34.05 16.42
N PRO A 33 -1.00 34.25 15.96
CA PRO A 33 -2.17 34.03 16.80
C PRO A 33 -2.17 32.58 17.29
N SER A 34 -1.95 32.40 18.58
CA SER A 34 -1.98 31.08 19.21
C SER A 34 -3.42 30.60 19.24
N ARG A 35 -3.70 29.49 18.54
CA ARG A 35 -4.99 28.80 18.70
C ARG A 35 -5.13 28.32 20.14
N VAL A 36 -6.31 28.51 20.72
CA VAL A 36 -6.65 27.84 21.97
C VAL A 36 -6.68 26.35 21.69
N LEU A 37 -5.82 25.58 22.37
CA LEU A 37 -5.85 24.13 22.24
C LEU A 37 -7.21 23.63 22.76
N PRO A 38 -8.00 22.93 21.93
CA PRO A 38 -9.27 22.42 22.41
C PRO A 38 -9.00 21.40 23.52
N GLN A 39 -9.75 21.51 24.60
CA GLN A 39 -9.72 20.48 25.63
C GLN A 39 -10.18 19.17 25.00
N PHE A 40 -9.47 18.08 25.29
CA PHE A 40 -9.90 16.76 24.85
C PHE A 40 -11.29 16.45 25.42
N LYS A 41 -12.23 16.16 24.53
CA LYS A 41 -13.58 15.70 24.86
C LYS A 41 -13.79 14.35 24.18
N PRO A 42 -14.03 13.26 24.93
CA PRO A 42 -14.40 12.00 24.32
C PRO A 42 -15.63 12.21 23.43
N TRP A 43 -15.60 11.69 22.20
CA TRP A 43 -16.77 11.75 21.31
C TRP A 43 -17.99 11.02 21.88
N PHE A 44 -17.76 10.06 22.78
CA PHE A 44 -18.78 9.27 23.46
C PHE A 44 -18.53 9.32 24.98
N PRO A 45 -19.23 10.20 25.72
CA PRO A 45 -19.10 10.29 27.17
C PRO A 45 -19.65 9.02 27.84
N SER A 46 -18.84 8.38 28.69
CA SER A 46 -19.21 7.12 29.37
C SER A 46 -20.44 7.24 30.28
N ALA A 47 -20.78 8.45 30.73
CA ALA A 47 -21.95 8.70 31.58
C ALA A 47 -23.27 8.76 30.80
N SER A 48 -23.23 8.93 29.48
CA SER A 48 -24.43 9.10 28.64
C SER A 48 -24.82 7.82 27.89
N ASP A 49 -23.92 6.84 27.81
CA ASP A 49 -24.17 5.58 27.13
C ASP A 49 -24.79 4.56 28.11
N ALA A 50 -26.11 4.36 28.01
CA ALA A 50 -26.82 3.36 28.78
C ALA A 50 -26.63 1.93 28.22
N HIS A 51 -26.06 1.79 27.03
CA HIS A 51 -25.87 0.50 26.39
C HIS A 51 -24.58 -0.16 26.85
N ARG A 52 -24.68 -1.44 27.26
CA ARG A 52 -23.50 -2.23 27.57
C ARG A 52 -22.79 -2.58 26.26
N PRO A 53 -21.44 -2.46 26.19
CA PRO A 53 -20.70 -2.87 25.00
C PRO A 53 -20.97 -4.35 24.72
N ILE A 54 -21.29 -4.66 23.47
CA ILE A 54 -21.50 -6.04 23.03
C ILE A 54 -20.16 -6.77 23.16
N ARG A 55 -20.08 -7.73 24.08
CA ARG A 55 -18.90 -8.57 24.26
C ARG A 55 -19.12 -9.93 23.59
N PRO A 56 -18.14 -10.44 22.84
CA PRO A 56 -18.20 -11.81 22.36
C PRO A 56 -18.30 -12.77 23.56
N LEU A 57 -19.12 -13.80 23.43
CA LEU A 57 -19.32 -14.80 24.49
C LEU A 57 -18.02 -15.54 24.86
N ARG A 58 -17.09 -15.67 23.91
CA ARG A 58 -15.84 -16.41 24.09
C ARG A 58 -14.65 -15.44 24.17
N PRO A 59 -13.72 -15.65 25.11
CA PRO A 59 -12.48 -14.88 25.17
C PRO A 59 -11.60 -15.19 23.96
N ALA A 60 -10.63 -14.30 23.71
CA ALA A 60 -9.58 -14.57 22.74
C ALA A 60 -8.84 -15.88 23.12
N PRO A 61 -8.41 -16.68 22.13
CA PRO A 61 -7.60 -17.87 22.43
C PRO A 61 -6.31 -17.43 23.11
N LEU A 62 -6.04 -18.00 24.27
CA LEU A 62 -4.76 -17.87 24.96
C LEU A 62 -3.87 -18.99 24.41
N ILE A 63 -2.79 -18.62 23.74
CA ILE A 63 -1.78 -19.57 23.27
C ILE A 63 -0.81 -19.74 24.42
N SER A 64 -0.75 -20.94 25.01
CA SER A 64 0.25 -21.23 26.04
C SER A 64 1.63 -21.45 25.40
N SER A 65 2.68 -21.42 26.22
CA SER A 65 4.03 -21.79 25.77
C SER A 65 4.11 -23.23 25.27
N GLU A 66 3.30 -24.15 25.81
CA GLU A 66 3.23 -25.54 25.34
C GLU A 66 2.58 -25.65 23.95
N ASP A 67 1.59 -24.79 23.65
CA ASP A 67 0.93 -24.74 22.35
C ASP A 67 1.91 -24.34 21.22
N LEU A 68 2.91 -23.51 21.52
CA LEU A 68 3.94 -23.11 20.55
C LEU A 68 4.94 -24.23 20.23
N GLN A 69 5.19 -25.14 21.17
CA GLN A 69 6.12 -26.25 21.00
C GLN A 69 5.48 -27.45 20.25
N SER A 70 4.15 -27.56 20.29
CA SER A 70 3.40 -28.63 19.64
C SER A 70 3.02 -28.35 18.19
N VAL A 71 3.39 -27.18 17.64
CA VAL A 71 3.25 -26.88 16.20
C VAL A 71 4.49 -27.39 15.47
N PRO A 72 4.47 -28.56 14.80
CA PRO A 72 5.56 -28.92 13.91
C PRO A 72 5.65 -27.87 12.79
N LEU A 73 6.82 -27.24 12.66
CA LEU A 73 7.23 -26.45 11.49
C LEU A 73 7.24 -27.36 10.26
N ARG A 74 6.06 -27.56 9.67
CA ARG A 74 5.86 -28.31 8.44
C ARG A 74 6.25 -27.42 7.26
N LEU A 75 7.55 -27.37 6.99
CA LEU A 75 8.08 -27.14 5.64
C LEU A 75 7.68 -28.38 4.81
N GLU A 76 6.53 -28.33 4.17
CA GLU A 76 6.08 -29.42 3.30
C GLU A 76 6.68 -29.20 1.90
N GLU A 77 7.65 -30.06 1.54
CA GLU A 77 7.94 -30.40 0.14
C GLU A 77 6.83 -31.34 -0.40
N PRO A 78 6.49 -31.27 -1.69
CA PRO A 78 5.45 -32.13 -2.25
C PRO A 78 6.04 -33.42 -2.85
N ALA A 79 5.58 -34.59 -2.35
CA ALA A 79 5.69 -35.85 -3.09
C ALA A 79 4.53 -36.82 -2.75
N GLU A 80 3.64 -36.98 -3.73
CA GLU A 80 2.96 -38.17 -4.26
C GLU A 80 2.45 -39.31 -3.32
N THR A 81 1.11 -39.45 -3.33
CA THR A 81 0.23 -40.65 -3.39
C THR A 81 0.67 -42.03 -2.85
N LEU A 82 -0.11 -42.56 -1.88
CA LEU A 82 -0.75 -43.89 -1.98
C LEU A 82 -1.95 -44.04 -1.01
N ASP A 83 -2.97 -44.74 -1.48
CA ASP A 83 -4.30 -45.01 -0.90
C ASP A 83 -4.31 -46.24 0.04
N ARG A 84 -5.03 -46.18 1.18
CA ARG A 84 -5.89 -47.28 1.70
C ARG A 84 -6.65 -46.97 3.02
N SER A 85 -7.99 -46.99 2.89
CA SER A 85 -9.01 -47.63 3.77
C SER A 85 -9.14 -47.29 5.29
N LYS A 86 -10.29 -46.67 5.61
CA LYS A 86 -11.04 -46.51 6.90
C LYS A 86 -11.58 -47.86 7.49
N PRO A 87 -12.24 -48.00 8.69
CA PRO A 87 -13.12 -47.06 9.45
C PRO A 87 -13.08 -47.22 11.01
N PRO A 88 -14.13 -46.95 11.83
CA PRO A 88 -14.87 -45.70 12.11
C PRO A 88 -14.95 -45.36 13.63
N VAL A 89 -14.86 -44.09 14.07
CA VAL A 89 -15.35 -43.70 15.41
C VAL A 89 -15.90 -42.26 15.43
N SER A 90 -17.19 -42.19 15.77
CA SER A 90 -17.95 -41.15 16.49
C SER A 90 -17.98 -39.71 15.96
N GLU A 91 -19.19 -39.30 15.61
CA GLU A 91 -19.62 -37.96 15.26
C GLU A 91 -19.40 -36.96 16.40
N ALA A 92 -18.32 -36.20 16.33
CA ALA A 92 -18.31 -34.84 16.83
C ALA A 92 -18.27 -33.93 15.59
N LYS A 93 -19.39 -33.27 15.28
CA LYS A 93 -19.47 -32.22 14.25
C LYS A 93 -18.41 -31.17 14.56
N ARG A 94 -17.23 -31.32 13.96
CA ARG A 94 -16.13 -30.36 14.02
C ARG A 94 -16.68 -29.08 13.39
N PHE A 95 -17.01 -28.12 14.23
CA PHE A 95 -17.54 -26.83 13.80
C PHE A 95 -16.49 -26.16 12.93
N LYS A 96 -16.61 -26.32 11.61
CA LYS A 96 -15.71 -25.72 10.63
C LYS A 96 -16.03 -24.23 10.64
N ARG A 97 -15.26 -23.46 11.41
CA ARG A 97 -15.33 -22.00 11.41
C ARG A 97 -14.88 -21.50 10.04
N SER A 98 -15.81 -21.44 9.10
CA SER A 98 -15.60 -20.77 7.81
C SER A 98 -15.92 -19.30 7.98
N TRP A 99 -14.92 -18.45 7.86
CA TRP A 99 -15.15 -17.04 7.57
C TRP A 99 -15.44 -16.92 6.08
N CYS A 100 -16.66 -16.53 5.74
CA CYS A 100 -16.99 -16.09 4.38
C CYS A 100 -17.11 -14.56 4.43
N ALA A 101 -16.20 -13.85 3.79
CA ALA A 101 -16.50 -12.49 3.35
C ALA A 101 -17.49 -12.64 2.20
N ILE A 102 -18.76 -12.28 2.42
CA ILE A 102 -19.73 -12.17 1.32
C ILE A 102 -19.24 -11.01 0.45
N ALA A 103 -18.52 -11.33 -0.62
CA ALA A 103 -18.44 -10.43 -1.75
C ALA A 103 -19.87 -10.34 -2.29
N ASP A 104 -20.42 -9.13 -2.31
CA ASP A 104 -21.71 -8.80 -2.89
C ASP A 104 -21.94 -9.59 -4.19
N ARG A 105 -22.93 -10.49 -4.18
CA ARG A 105 -23.29 -11.32 -5.34
C ARG A 105 -24.08 -10.54 -6.40
N SER A 106 -24.41 -9.27 -6.14
CA SER A 106 -25.22 -8.44 -7.02
C SER A 106 -24.43 -7.39 -7.80
N ALA A 107 -23.14 -7.18 -7.51
CA ALA A 107 -22.27 -6.42 -8.40
C ALA A 107 -21.83 -7.31 -9.57
N PRO A 108 -22.25 -7.04 -10.81
CA PRO A 108 -21.65 -7.70 -11.94
C PRO A 108 -20.20 -7.24 -11.96
N LEU A 109 -19.25 -8.14 -11.69
CA LEU A 109 -17.87 -7.98 -12.17
C LEU A 109 -17.89 -8.13 -13.70
N LYS A 110 -18.59 -7.22 -14.39
CA LYS A 110 -18.60 -7.05 -15.86
C LYS A 110 -17.30 -6.39 -16.30
N THR A 111 -16.19 -6.97 -15.88
CA THR A 111 -14.87 -6.72 -16.45
C THR A 111 -14.07 -8.00 -16.30
N THR A 112 -14.55 -9.10 -16.87
CA THR A 112 -13.69 -10.18 -17.34
C THR A 112 -12.85 -9.64 -18.50
N ARG A 113 -11.93 -8.72 -18.18
CA ARG A 113 -10.78 -8.47 -19.04
C ARG A 113 -9.95 -9.73 -18.96
N SER A 114 -9.91 -10.48 -20.05
CA SER A 114 -9.08 -11.67 -20.14
C SER A 114 -7.62 -11.22 -20.09
N PHE A 115 -6.90 -11.69 -19.07
CA PHE A 115 -5.46 -11.53 -19.01
C PHE A 115 -4.79 -12.18 -20.23
N SER A 116 -3.70 -11.59 -20.73
CA SER A 116 -2.91 -12.26 -21.77
C SER A 116 -2.41 -13.62 -21.26
N ARG A 117 -2.14 -14.54 -22.18
CA ARG A 117 -1.59 -15.86 -21.81
C ARG A 117 -0.28 -15.73 -21.03
N LEU A 118 0.57 -14.77 -21.41
CA LEU A 118 1.82 -14.50 -20.71
C LEU A 118 1.58 -14.05 -19.27
N PHE A 119 0.63 -13.13 -19.06
CA PHE A 119 0.30 -12.64 -17.74
C PHE A 119 -0.32 -13.72 -16.85
N ARG A 120 -1.26 -14.54 -17.38
CA ARG A 120 -1.85 -15.67 -16.65
C ARG A 120 -0.78 -16.67 -16.21
N ASN A 121 0.09 -17.09 -17.12
CA ASN A 121 1.16 -18.03 -16.81
C ASN A 121 2.09 -17.47 -15.73
N ALA A 122 2.40 -16.18 -15.76
CA ALA A 122 3.25 -15.54 -14.75
C ALA A 122 2.55 -15.43 -13.37
N VAL A 123 1.25 -15.12 -13.34
CA VAL A 123 0.44 -15.11 -12.11
C VAL A 123 0.37 -16.50 -11.48
N GLU A 124 0.11 -17.52 -12.28
CA GLU A 124 0.08 -18.92 -11.84
C GLU A 124 1.46 -19.39 -11.35
N LYS A 125 2.51 -19.15 -12.14
CA LYS A 125 3.90 -19.52 -11.80
C LYS A 125 4.35 -18.95 -10.45
N HIS A 126 3.97 -17.71 -10.15
CA HIS A 126 4.38 -17.03 -8.92
C HIS A 126 3.32 -17.11 -7.80
N GLY A 127 2.22 -17.86 -8.00
CA GLY A 127 1.16 -18.02 -7.01
C GLY A 127 0.50 -16.72 -6.58
N LEU A 128 0.38 -15.74 -7.49
CA LEU A 128 -0.04 -14.38 -7.16
C LEU A 128 -1.56 -14.31 -6.96
N HIS A 129 -1.98 -13.72 -5.84
CA HIS A 129 -3.39 -13.41 -5.63
C HIS A 129 -3.78 -12.13 -6.38
N LEU A 130 -4.99 -12.08 -6.97
CA LEU A 130 -5.43 -10.94 -7.79
C LEU A 130 -5.48 -9.60 -7.03
N ARG A 131 -5.70 -9.63 -5.72
CA ARG A 131 -5.68 -8.42 -4.84
C ARG A 131 -4.32 -8.12 -4.22
N GLN A 132 -3.29 -8.91 -4.54
CA GLN A 132 -1.93 -8.67 -4.04
C GLN A 132 -1.37 -7.40 -4.68
N ARG A 133 -0.59 -6.63 -3.91
CA ARG A 133 0.10 -5.43 -4.41
C ARG A 133 1.38 -5.81 -5.13
N VAL A 134 1.51 -5.31 -6.36
CA VAL A 134 2.70 -5.39 -7.22
C VAL A 134 3.06 -3.98 -7.69
N LYS A 135 4.29 -3.79 -8.21
CA LYS A 135 4.70 -2.49 -8.74
C LYS A 135 5.33 -2.57 -10.12
N TRP A 136 4.94 -1.67 -11.00
CA TRP A 136 5.69 -1.37 -12.22
C TRP A 136 6.84 -0.43 -11.90
N VAL A 137 8.01 -0.71 -12.46
CA VAL A 137 9.20 0.14 -12.36
C VAL A 137 9.46 0.76 -13.72
N VAL A 138 9.41 2.09 -13.76
CA VAL A 138 9.77 2.91 -14.93
C VAL A 138 11.05 3.65 -14.59
N CYS A 139 12.06 3.51 -15.45
CA CYS A 139 13.35 4.16 -15.31
C CYS A 139 13.48 5.34 -16.28
N GLU A 140 14.45 6.23 -16.02
CA GLU A 140 14.76 7.36 -16.91
C GLU A 140 14.97 6.96 -18.37
N ARG A 141 15.68 5.85 -18.62
CA ARG A 141 15.87 5.30 -19.98
C ARG A 141 14.58 5.02 -20.74
N ASN A 142 13.46 4.81 -20.06
CA ASN A 142 12.16 4.56 -20.68
C ASN A 142 11.48 5.85 -21.16
N CYS A 143 11.95 7.02 -20.76
CA CYS A 143 11.28 8.29 -21.04
C CYS A 143 11.73 8.94 -22.36
N GLY A 144 12.80 8.44 -22.99
CA GLY A 144 13.29 8.97 -24.26
C GLY A 144 13.67 10.45 -24.15
N ALA A 145 13.11 11.28 -25.03
CA ALA A 145 13.30 12.75 -25.00
C ALA A 145 12.47 13.43 -23.90
N ARG A 146 11.46 12.75 -23.35
CA ARG A 146 10.64 13.26 -22.24
C ARG A 146 11.41 13.14 -20.94
N GLY A 147 11.36 14.17 -20.09
CA GLY A 147 11.97 14.11 -18.76
C GLY A 147 11.16 13.27 -17.77
N MET A 148 11.83 12.69 -16.77
CA MET A 148 11.18 11.95 -15.68
C MET A 148 10.19 12.81 -14.87
N GLU A 149 10.47 14.10 -14.67
CA GLU A 149 9.58 15.02 -13.94
C GLU A 149 8.28 15.30 -14.73
N GLU A 150 8.36 15.43 -16.05
CA GLU A 150 7.17 15.62 -16.89
C GLU A 150 6.30 14.36 -16.88
N LEU A 151 6.92 13.18 -17.02
CA LEU A 151 6.22 11.91 -16.87
C LEU A 151 5.54 11.82 -15.49
N TRP A 152 6.24 12.19 -14.42
CA TRP A 152 5.70 12.17 -13.06
C TRP A 152 4.46 13.06 -12.91
N LEU A 153 4.46 14.26 -13.49
CA LEU A 153 3.31 15.18 -13.45
C LEU A 153 2.09 14.59 -14.18
N ASP A 154 2.29 14.04 -15.38
CA ASP A 154 1.21 13.48 -16.18
C ASP A 154 0.66 12.19 -15.61
N LEU A 155 1.53 11.36 -15.03
CA LEU A 155 1.15 10.17 -14.29
C LEU A 155 0.25 10.51 -13.09
N ASN A 156 0.64 11.49 -12.28
CA ASN A 156 -0.19 11.95 -11.15
C ASN A 156 -1.51 12.57 -11.62
N ARG A 157 -1.52 13.22 -12.78
CA ARG A 157 -2.76 13.72 -13.40
C ARG A 157 -3.67 12.56 -13.82
N ALA A 158 -3.12 11.49 -14.37
CA ALA A 158 -3.89 10.29 -14.74
C ALA A 158 -4.46 9.55 -13.52
N ILE A 159 -3.68 9.43 -12.44
CA ILE A 159 -4.15 8.83 -11.16
C ILE A 159 -5.29 9.67 -10.57
N ARG A 160 -5.13 11.00 -10.48
CA ARG A 160 -6.18 11.90 -9.96
C ARG A 160 -7.46 11.89 -10.79
N ARG A 161 -7.35 11.62 -12.09
CA ARG A 161 -8.50 11.46 -13.00
C ARG A 161 -9.08 10.04 -12.99
N SER A 162 -8.66 9.18 -12.06
CA SER A 162 -9.14 7.80 -11.90
C SER A 162 -8.95 6.92 -13.14
N ARG A 163 -7.97 7.23 -14.00
CA ARG A 163 -7.63 6.42 -15.20
C ARG A 163 -6.82 5.17 -14.85
N LEU A 164 -6.29 5.10 -13.62
CA LEU A 164 -5.42 4.04 -13.14
C LEU A 164 -6.01 3.44 -11.84
N PRO A 165 -6.85 2.38 -11.93
CA PRO A 165 -7.55 1.81 -10.77
C PRO A 165 -6.57 1.26 -9.73
N THR A 166 -6.85 1.47 -8.44
CA THR A 166 -6.01 1.00 -7.31
C THR A 166 -4.56 1.52 -7.33
N CYS A 167 -4.24 2.42 -8.26
CA CYS A 167 -2.85 2.78 -8.53
C CYS A 167 -2.39 3.86 -7.56
N ASN A 168 -1.19 3.67 -7.02
CA ASN A 168 -0.43 4.72 -6.38
C ASN A 168 0.96 4.79 -7.03
N ALA A 169 1.64 5.92 -6.87
CA ALA A 169 2.95 6.09 -7.47
C ALA A 169 3.92 6.76 -6.51
N ASN A 170 5.20 6.45 -6.66
CA ASN A 170 6.29 7.03 -5.90
C ASN A 170 7.47 7.32 -6.83
N TYR A 171 7.93 8.57 -6.84
CA TYR A 171 9.12 8.97 -7.60
C TYR A 171 10.37 8.92 -6.72
N GLN A 172 11.16 7.87 -6.94
CA GLN A 172 12.50 7.68 -6.38
C GLN A 172 13.53 8.46 -7.20
N ARG A 173 13.66 9.76 -6.91
CA ARG A 173 14.57 10.66 -7.65
C ARG A 173 16.02 10.21 -7.62
N ALA A 174 16.52 9.76 -6.48
CA ALA A 174 17.90 9.27 -6.33
C ALA A 174 18.22 8.06 -7.23
N LEU A 175 17.19 7.28 -7.59
CA LEU A 175 17.32 6.11 -8.46
C LEU A 175 16.87 6.39 -9.90
N ALA A 176 16.44 7.62 -10.18
CA ALA A 176 15.79 8.01 -11.44
C ALA A 176 14.69 7.01 -11.85
N GLN A 177 13.84 6.63 -10.89
CA GLN A 177 12.78 5.62 -11.07
C GLN A 177 11.43 6.08 -10.54
N ILE A 178 10.37 5.80 -11.29
CA ILE A 178 8.99 5.91 -10.84
C ILE A 178 8.47 4.51 -10.57
N TRP A 179 7.96 4.29 -9.35
CA TRP A 179 7.34 3.05 -8.93
C TRP A 179 5.83 3.21 -8.90
N LEU A 180 5.13 2.35 -9.61
CA LEU A 180 3.69 2.37 -9.83
C LEU A 180 3.07 1.14 -9.18
N TYR A 181 2.53 1.26 -7.97
CA TYR A 181 1.91 0.12 -7.31
C TYR A 181 0.45 -0.02 -7.71
N CYS A 182 0.02 -1.26 -7.90
CA CYS A 182 -1.34 -1.62 -8.25
C CYS A 182 -1.65 -3.05 -7.78
N ASP A 183 -2.93 -3.40 -7.78
CA ASP A 183 -3.34 -4.79 -7.55
C ASP A 183 -3.00 -5.63 -8.80
N VAL A 184 -2.61 -6.89 -8.61
CA VAL A 184 -2.32 -7.85 -9.71
C VAL A 184 -3.46 -7.84 -10.75
N PHE A 185 -4.70 -7.75 -10.29
CA PHE A 185 -5.90 -7.69 -11.14
C PHE A 185 -5.86 -6.58 -12.20
N TYR A 186 -5.32 -5.42 -11.88
CA TYR A 186 -5.24 -4.27 -12.81
C TYR A 186 -3.85 -4.10 -13.43
N SER A 187 -2.86 -4.86 -12.97
CA SER A 187 -1.46 -4.59 -13.29
C SER A 187 -1.13 -4.70 -14.80
N GLU A 188 -1.69 -5.67 -15.52
CA GLU A 188 -1.49 -5.77 -16.98
C GLU A 188 -2.07 -4.56 -17.72
N TYR A 189 -3.29 -4.14 -17.37
CA TYR A 189 -3.91 -2.96 -17.95
C TYR A 189 -3.09 -1.70 -17.67
N ILE A 190 -2.64 -1.53 -16.42
CA ILE A 190 -1.88 -0.36 -16.00
C ILE A 190 -0.52 -0.31 -16.72
N GLY A 191 0.18 -1.44 -16.82
CA GLY A 191 1.45 -1.51 -17.56
C GLY A 191 1.29 -1.09 -19.01
N ASN A 192 0.29 -1.63 -19.70
CA ASN A 192 -0.03 -1.28 -21.09
C ASN A 192 -0.46 0.19 -21.23
N PHE A 193 -1.32 0.67 -20.34
CA PHE A 193 -1.78 2.06 -20.33
C PHE A 193 -0.60 3.01 -20.20
N VAL A 194 0.28 2.80 -19.22
CA VAL A 194 1.41 3.68 -18.96
C VAL A 194 2.38 3.65 -20.15
N LYS A 195 2.62 2.48 -20.74
CA LYS A 195 3.49 2.34 -21.90
C LYS A 195 2.93 3.06 -23.14
N GLN A 196 1.63 2.94 -23.40
CA GLN A 196 0.95 3.54 -24.56
C GLN A 196 0.71 5.05 -24.39
N GLU A 197 0.09 5.45 -23.27
CA GLU A 197 -0.31 6.83 -23.00
C GLU A 197 0.91 7.76 -22.91
N PHE A 198 2.00 7.28 -22.29
CA PHE A 198 3.20 8.09 -22.09
C PHE A 198 4.32 7.78 -23.08
N GLN A 199 4.05 6.92 -24.07
CA GLN A 199 4.98 6.55 -25.15
C GLN A 199 6.34 6.08 -24.60
N LEU A 200 6.32 5.27 -23.55
CA LEU A 200 7.54 4.78 -22.91
C LEU A 200 8.30 3.83 -23.84
N SER A 201 9.60 4.05 -23.96
CA SER A 201 10.51 3.22 -24.74
C SER A 201 11.07 2.06 -23.91
N GLY A 202 11.56 1.02 -24.60
CA GLY A 202 12.20 -0.13 -23.96
C GLY A 202 11.24 -0.97 -23.11
N LEU A 203 11.80 -1.67 -22.11
CA LEU A 203 11.04 -2.54 -21.21
C LEU A 203 10.77 -1.87 -19.87
N ILE A 204 9.55 -2.02 -19.36
CA ILE A 204 9.18 -1.74 -17.97
C ILE A 204 8.97 -3.06 -17.23
N THR A 205 9.25 -3.09 -15.93
CA THR A 205 9.24 -4.35 -15.17
C THR A 205 8.17 -4.35 -14.09
N LEU A 206 7.36 -5.40 -14.04
CA LEU A 206 6.47 -5.70 -12.93
C LEU A 206 7.23 -6.47 -11.88
N THR A 207 7.23 -5.98 -10.65
CA THR A 207 7.91 -6.61 -9.53
C THR A 207 6.96 -6.90 -8.39
N GLY A 208 7.15 -8.06 -7.76
CA GLY A 208 6.43 -8.48 -6.56
C GLY A 208 7.34 -8.40 -5.34
N HIS A 209 6.77 -8.02 -4.21
CA HIS A 209 7.49 -8.05 -2.94
C HIS A 209 7.96 -9.49 -2.64
N LYS A 210 9.27 -9.67 -2.39
CA LYS A 210 9.98 -10.96 -2.21
C LYS A 210 10.06 -11.89 -3.44
N LEU A 211 9.38 -11.55 -4.55
CA LEU A 211 9.38 -12.35 -5.77
C LEU A 211 10.33 -11.80 -6.85
N GLY A 212 10.69 -10.51 -6.76
CA GLY A 212 11.54 -9.86 -7.76
C GLY A 212 10.77 -9.59 -9.05
N ASP A 213 11.46 -9.68 -10.19
CA ASP A 213 10.93 -9.44 -11.54
C ASP A 213 9.95 -10.53 -11.96
N ILE A 214 8.68 -10.18 -12.18
CA ILE A 214 7.61 -11.10 -12.58
C ILE A 214 7.41 -11.08 -14.10
N ILE A 215 7.20 -9.89 -14.68
CA ILE A 215 6.95 -9.66 -16.11
C ILE A 215 7.71 -8.44 -16.58
N LYS A 216 8.15 -8.44 -17.84
CA LYS A 216 8.66 -7.26 -18.54
C LYS A 216 7.76 -6.96 -19.74
N LEU A 217 7.33 -5.72 -19.87
CA LEU A 217 6.50 -5.23 -20.98
C LEU A 217 7.29 -4.31 -21.88
#